data_AF-A0A536SKC5-F1
#
_entry.id   AF-A0A536SKC5-F1
#
_cell.length_a   1.000
_cell.length_b   1.000
_cell.length_c   1.000
_cell.angle_alpha   90.00
_cell.angle_beta   90.00
_cell.angle_gamma   90.00
#
_symmetry.space_group_name_H-M   'P 1'
#
loop_
_entity.id
_entity.type
_entity.pdbx_description
1 polymer ?
#
loop_
_entity_poly.entity_id
_entity_poly.type
_entity_poly.pdbx_seq_one_letter_code
_entity_poly.pdbx_strand_id
1 'polypeptide(L)'
;DARVMAIVGTGKQALAQVGTMLAVRPIERLQVHSPRKESREAFAVKVREELGVEAVACASVAEACKGAQIVTLVTRAAQPFLTAGMLDKGAHLNAVGAIAPDREEFAQDVFSRATLVAVDNLSGVQQLSREFTTQYASSGWDKVVPLSRLIASARRRSGADDVSLFKAMGMGISDLALGAELAKRARERGMGRVIPQPTKQKPRLAGARAKSAA
;
A
#
# COMPACT_ATOMS: atom_id res chain seq x y z
N ASP A 1 -0.89 -9.39 17.71
CA ASP A 1 -0.39 -8.77 18.95
C ASP A 1 0.26 -7.41 18.72
N ALA A 2 0.57 -7.01 17.48
CA ALA A 2 1.01 -5.64 17.19
C ALA A 2 0.06 -4.58 17.78
N ARG A 3 0.63 -3.65 18.57
CA ARG A 3 -0.02 -2.50 19.24
C ARG A 3 0.55 -1.16 18.81
N VAL A 4 1.77 -1.13 18.29
CA VAL A 4 2.45 0.10 17.84
C VAL A 4 2.72 0.02 16.34
N MET A 5 2.28 1.05 15.64
CA MET A 5 2.47 1.19 14.19
C MET A 5 3.19 2.49 13.87
N ALA A 6 4.04 2.47 12.84
CA ALA A 6 4.58 3.65 12.19
C ALA A 6 3.90 3.86 10.82
N ILE A 7 3.67 5.12 10.47
CA ILE A 7 3.31 5.51 9.11
C ILE A 7 4.24 6.62 8.62
N VAL A 8 4.88 6.37 7.48
CA VAL A 8 5.74 7.33 6.80
C VAL A 8 5.05 7.78 5.51
N GLY A 9 4.70 9.06 5.47
CA GLY A 9 3.84 9.63 4.44
C GLY A 9 2.45 9.96 4.98
N THR A 10 2.04 11.22 4.82
CA THR A 10 0.77 11.76 5.33
C THR A 10 -0.14 12.21 4.18
N GLY A 11 -0.04 11.52 3.05
CA GLY A 11 -0.79 11.82 1.82
C GLY A 11 -2.21 11.27 1.84
N LYS A 12 -2.87 11.32 0.67
CA LYS A 12 -4.29 10.94 0.51
C LYS A 12 -4.62 9.51 0.95
N GLN A 13 -3.67 8.58 0.84
CA GLN A 13 -3.85 7.19 1.21
C GLN A 13 -3.58 6.90 2.69
N ALA A 14 -2.88 7.80 3.39
CA ALA A 14 -2.35 7.50 4.72
C ALA A 14 -3.45 7.17 5.74
N LEU A 15 -4.55 7.93 5.76
CA LEU A 15 -5.64 7.69 6.70
C LEU A 15 -6.32 6.33 6.48
N ALA A 16 -6.54 5.95 5.21
CA ALA A 16 -7.11 4.64 4.88
C ALA A 16 -6.16 3.49 5.26
N GLN A 17 -4.84 3.68 5.13
CA GLN A 17 -3.85 2.69 5.57
C GLN A 17 -3.88 2.51 7.10
N VAL A 18 -3.99 3.60 7.86
CA VAL A 18 -4.18 3.52 9.32
C VAL A 18 -5.47 2.75 9.63
N GLY A 19 -6.61 3.17 9.08
CA GLY A 19 -7.90 2.51 9.29
C GLY A 19 -7.88 1.01 8.95
N THR A 20 -7.19 0.62 7.87
CA THR A 20 -7.01 -0.79 7.50
C THR A 20 -6.28 -1.56 8.60
N MET A 21 -5.22 -1.01 9.18
CA MET A 21 -4.49 -1.68 10.26
C MET A 21 -5.31 -1.77 11.54
N LEU A 22 -6.06 -0.73 11.89
CA LEU A 22 -6.97 -0.76 13.06
C LEU A 22 -8.04 -1.85 12.92
N ALA A 23 -8.50 -2.13 11.70
CA ALA A 23 -9.50 -3.16 11.45
C ALA A 23 -8.98 -4.59 11.65
N VAL A 24 -7.66 -4.81 11.59
CA VAL A 24 -7.06 -6.16 11.65
C VAL A 24 -6.08 -6.36 12.81
N ARG A 25 -5.69 -5.30 13.52
CA ARG A 25 -4.78 -5.36 14.67
C ARG A 25 -5.21 -4.39 15.77
N PRO A 26 -4.96 -4.72 17.04
CA PRO A 26 -5.26 -3.86 18.18
C PRO A 26 -4.19 -2.75 18.33
N ILE A 27 -4.05 -1.91 17.32
CA ILE A 27 -3.11 -0.79 17.36
C ILE A 27 -3.63 0.26 18.34
N GLU A 28 -2.80 0.60 19.32
CA GLU A 28 -3.08 1.59 20.36
C GLU A 28 -2.34 2.89 20.10
N ARG A 29 -1.18 2.82 19.43
CA ARG A 29 -0.31 3.96 19.19
C ARG A 29 0.21 4.00 17.76
N LEU A 30 0.02 5.16 17.12
CA LEU A 30 0.51 5.48 15.80
C LEU A 30 1.65 6.51 15.89
N GLN A 31 2.77 6.19 15.26
CA GLN A 31 3.91 7.08 15.09
C GLN A 31 3.93 7.60 13.65
N VAL A 32 3.90 8.92 13.48
CA VAL A 32 3.69 9.57 12.18
C VAL A 32 4.93 10.33 11.78
N HIS A 33 5.42 10.09 10.56
CA HIS A 33 6.45 10.93 9.97
C HIS A 33 6.09 11.38 8.55
N SER A 34 6.41 12.64 8.26
CA SER A 34 6.55 13.19 6.91
C SER A 34 7.56 14.35 6.96
N PRO A 35 8.18 14.74 5.82
CA PRO A 35 9.21 15.77 5.82
C PRO A 35 8.72 17.12 6.39
N ARG A 36 7.50 17.53 6.06
CA ARG A 36 6.91 18.79 6.54
C ARG A 36 6.29 18.60 7.91
N LYS A 37 6.81 19.30 8.92
CA LYS A 37 6.38 19.21 10.32
C LYS A 37 4.87 19.43 10.46
N GLU A 38 4.36 20.47 9.82
CA GLU A 38 2.95 20.86 9.88
C GLU A 38 2.04 19.75 9.33
N SER A 39 2.53 18.99 8.33
CA SER A 39 1.75 17.89 7.74
C SER A 39 1.65 16.68 8.66
N ARG A 40 2.74 16.29 9.32
CA ARG A 40 2.71 15.18 10.29
C ARG A 40 1.94 15.53 11.55
N GLU A 41 2.02 16.79 12.01
CA GLU A 41 1.24 17.25 13.17
C GLU A 41 -0.26 17.29 12.85
N ALA A 42 -0.65 17.90 11.72
CA ALA A 42 -2.05 17.93 11.29
C ALA A 42 -2.60 16.52 11.04
N PHE A 43 -1.82 15.63 10.44
CA PHE A 43 -2.24 14.24 10.24
C PHE A 43 -2.42 13.48 11.56
N ALA A 44 -1.52 13.67 12.54
CA ALA A 44 -1.67 13.06 13.85
C ALA A 44 -2.93 13.56 14.58
N VAL A 45 -3.24 14.86 14.50
CA VAL A 45 -4.52 15.41 14.99
C VAL A 45 -5.69 14.71 14.32
N LYS A 46 -5.69 14.66 12.98
CA LYS A 46 -6.76 14.04 12.20
C LYS A 46 -6.99 12.58 12.56
N VAL A 47 -5.94 11.79 12.77
CA VAL A 47 -6.06 10.39 13.20
C VAL A 47 -6.72 10.29 14.58
N ARG A 48 -6.33 11.14 15.54
CA ARG A 48 -6.96 11.13 16.87
C ARG A 48 -8.44 11.46 16.80
N GLU A 49 -8.81 12.45 15.98
CA GLU A 49 -10.20 12.91 15.84
C GLU A 49 -11.09 11.91 15.09
N GLU A 50 -10.61 11.37 13.96
CA GLU A 50 -11.45 10.53 13.09
C GLU A 50 -11.40 9.05 13.44
N LEU A 51 -10.28 8.56 14.00
CA LEU A 51 -10.06 7.13 14.26
C LEU A 51 -9.92 6.79 15.75
N GLY A 52 -9.80 7.78 16.64
CA GLY A 52 -9.77 7.55 18.09
C GLY A 52 -8.53 6.82 18.61
N VAL A 53 -7.41 6.86 17.87
CA VAL A 53 -6.14 6.19 18.23
C VAL A 53 -5.10 7.21 18.62
N GLU A 54 -4.27 6.92 19.64
CA GLU A 54 -3.15 7.78 20.02
C GLU A 54 -2.23 7.95 18.80
N ALA A 55 -1.97 9.19 18.40
CA ALA A 55 -1.06 9.47 17.29
C ALA A 55 -0.05 10.54 17.68
N VAL A 56 1.23 10.28 17.42
CA VAL A 56 2.35 11.19 17.73
C VAL A 56 3.13 11.52 16.46
N ALA A 57 3.51 12.78 16.30
CA ALA A 57 4.34 13.22 15.19
C ALA A 57 5.84 13.09 15.57
N CYS A 58 6.58 12.30 14.80
CA CYS A 58 7.99 12.02 15.03
C CYS A 58 8.88 12.90 14.14
N ALA A 59 10.03 13.34 14.67
CA ALA A 59 10.95 14.23 13.97
C ALA A 59 11.72 13.55 12.84
N SER A 60 11.86 12.21 12.87
CA SER A 60 12.54 11.42 11.84
C SER A 60 11.84 10.08 11.55
N VAL A 61 12.22 9.44 10.45
CA VAL A 61 11.80 8.07 10.11
C VAL A 61 12.28 7.08 11.17
N ALA A 62 13.54 7.18 11.58
CA ALA A 62 14.12 6.30 12.60
C ALA A 62 13.37 6.39 13.94
N GLU A 63 12.98 7.61 14.35
CA GLU A 63 12.16 7.82 15.54
C GLU A 63 10.78 7.17 15.38
N ALA A 64 10.12 7.34 14.23
CA ALA A 64 8.81 6.75 13.97
C ALA A 64 8.83 5.21 13.93
N CYS A 65 9.93 4.61 13.48
CA CYS A 65 10.06 3.15 13.41
C CYS A 65 10.43 2.51 14.75
N LYS A 66 10.95 3.28 15.72
CA LYS A 66 11.42 2.75 17.00
C LYS A 66 10.26 2.13 17.79
N GLY A 67 10.35 0.83 18.09
CA GLY A 67 9.31 0.09 18.79
C GLY A 67 8.07 -0.22 17.94
N ALA A 68 8.04 0.17 16.66
CA ALA A 68 6.91 -0.08 15.78
C ALA A 68 6.95 -1.51 15.25
N GLN A 69 5.91 -2.29 15.54
CA GLN A 69 5.79 -3.68 15.07
C GLN A 69 5.26 -3.75 13.62
N ILE A 70 4.60 -2.68 13.18
CA ILE A 70 4.15 -2.50 11.79
C ILE A 70 4.66 -1.15 11.31
N VAL A 71 5.34 -1.12 10.18
CA VAL A 71 5.78 0.11 9.50
C VAL A 71 5.10 0.16 8.15
N THR A 72 4.40 1.25 7.85
CA THR A 72 3.77 1.45 6.53
C THR A 72 4.37 2.66 5.84
N LEU A 73 4.92 2.42 4.64
CA LEU A 73 5.46 3.45 3.76
C LEU A 73 4.42 3.76 2.68
N VAL A 74 4.02 5.02 2.61
CA VAL A 74 3.00 5.52 1.67
C VAL A 74 3.41 6.90 1.16
N THR A 75 4.58 6.92 0.53
CA THR A 75 5.24 8.15 0.07
C THR A 75 5.32 8.20 -1.47
N ARG A 76 5.88 9.29 -1.99
CA ARG A 76 6.29 9.41 -3.40
C ARG A 76 7.81 9.58 -3.52
N ALA A 77 8.56 9.00 -2.58
CA ALA A 77 10.01 9.16 -2.53
C ALA A 77 10.65 8.62 -3.82
N ALA A 78 11.63 9.36 -4.33
CA ALA A 78 12.44 8.94 -5.48
C ALA A 78 13.74 8.26 -5.05
N GLN A 79 14.09 8.37 -3.77
CA GLN A 79 15.30 7.80 -3.17
C GLN A 79 14.89 7.08 -1.88
N PRO A 80 15.51 5.92 -1.60
CA PRO A 80 15.20 5.16 -0.39
C PRO A 80 15.59 5.97 0.86
N PHE A 81 14.75 5.89 1.89
CA PHE A 81 14.99 6.58 3.16
C PHE A 81 14.90 5.63 4.36
N LEU A 82 14.18 4.51 4.22
CA LEU A 82 14.12 3.47 5.23
C LEU A 82 15.29 2.49 5.03
N THR A 83 16.06 2.22 6.07
CA THR A 83 17.10 1.19 6.08
C THR A 83 16.74 0.04 7.01
N ALA A 84 17.39 -1.10 6.83
CA ALA A 84 17.14 -2.29 7.64
C ALA A 84 17.36 -2.05 9.13
N GLY A 85 18.33 -1.20 9.50
CA GLY A 85 18.64 -0.88 10.90
C GLY A 85 17.57 -0.06 11.62
N MET A 86 16.63 0.55 10.90
CA MET A 86 15.50 1.28 11.49
C MET A 86 14.35 0.35 11.90
N LEU A 87 14.34 -0.90 11.42
CA LEU A 87 13.29 -1.87 11.69
C LEU A 87 13.66 -2.72 12.91
N ASP A 88 12.77 -2.81 13.89
CA ASP A 88 12.95 -3.74 14.99
C ASP A 88 12.86 -5.19 14.53
N LYS A 89 13.51 -6.09 15.27
CA LYS A 89 13.34 -7.53 15.04
C LYS A 89 11.87 -7.88 15.17
N GLY A 90 11.36 -8.53 14.15
CA GLY A 90 9.97 -8.91 14.08
C GLY A 90 9.03 -7.82 13.56
N ALA A 91 9.52 -6.78 12.90
CA ALA A 91 8.67 -5.80 12.25
C ALA A 91 7.97 -6.38 10.99
N HIS A 92 6.77 -5.88 10.72
CA HIS A 92 6.10 -6.04 9.43
C HIS A 92 6.16 -4.73 8.65
N LEU A 93 6.69 -4.78 7.43
CA LEU A 93 6.82 -3.64 6.54
C LEU A 93 5.78 -3.71 5.42
N ASN A 94 4.88 -2.74 5.37
CA ASN A 94 4.02 -2.49 4.21
C ASN A 94 4.67 -1.40 3.33
N ALA A 95 5.20 -1.78 2.17
CA ALA A 95 5.71 -0.85 1.18
C ALA A 95 4.62 -0.60 0.11
N VAL A 96 4.01 0.59 0.12
CA VAL A 96 2.80 0.89 -0.67
C VAL A 96 3.01 2.03 -1.68
N GLY A 97 3.86 2.99 -1.36
CA GLY A 97 3.95 4.24 -2.11
C GLY A 97 4.73 4.14 -3.44
N ALA A 98 5.84 3.39 -3.45
CA ALA A 98 6.71 3.29 -4.63
C ALA A 98 6.23 2.26 -5.66
N ILE A 99 5.26 2.62 -6.49
CA ILE A 99 4.71 1.72 -7.53
C ILE A 99 5.22 2.00 -8.95
N ALA A 100 6.24 2.86 -9.09
CA ALA A 100 6.78 3.29 -10.38
C ALA A 100 8.32 3.12 -10.42
N PRO A 101 8.93 2.93 -11.62
CA PRO A 101 10.36 2.62 -11.74
C PRO A 101 11.31 3.70 -11.20
N ASP A 102 10.85 4.94 -11.04
CA ASP A 102 11.62 6.06 -10.51
C ASP A 102 11.42 6.28 -9.00
N ARG A 103 10.74 5.35 -8.32
CA ARG A 103 10.39 5.44 -6.90
C ARG A 103 10.98 4.30 -6.10
N GLU A 104 11.47 4.66 -4.92
CA GLU A 104 11.95 3.73 -3.88
C GLU A 104 11.71 4.38 -2.52
N GLU A 105 11.25 3.59 -1.55
CA GLU A 105 11.02 4.02 -0.17
C GLU A 105 12.03 3.39 0.78
N PHE A 106 12.54 2.20 0.48
CA PHE A 106 13.47 1.47 1.33
C PHE A 106 14.72 0.97 0.60
N ALA A 107 15.83 0.91 1.34
CA ALA A 107 17.11 0.49 0.82
C ALA A 107 17.22 -1.03 0.67
N GLN A 108 18.13 -1.49 -0.21
CA GLN A 108 18.33 -2.91 -0.53
C GLN A 108 18.70 -3.76 0.69
N ASP A 109 19.30 -3.16 1.71
CA ASP A 109 19.65 -3.85 2.96
C ASP A 109 18.43 -4.45 3.68
N VAL A 110 17.22 -3.91 3.46
CA VAL A 110 15.98 -4.48 4.03
C VAL A 110 15.74 -5.92 3.56
N PHE A 111 16.07 -6.25 2.31
CA PHE A 111 15.90 -7.62 1.79
C PHE A 111 16.76 -8.64 2.53
N SER A 112 17.91 -8.22 3.08
CA SER A 112 18.78 -9.11 3.88
C SER A 112 18.12 -9.61 5.17
N ARG A 113 17.15 -8.85 5.69
CA ARG A 113 16.36 -9.20 6.89
C ARG A 113 14.96 -9.70 6.57
N ALA A 114 14.51 -9.57 5.32
CA ALA A 114 13.16 -9.94 4.91
C ALA A 114 13.04 -11.46 4.72
N THR A 115 12.63 -12.17 5.77
CA THR A 115 12.46 -13.64 5.75
C THR A 115 11.17 -14.08 5.05
N LEU A 116 10.20 -13.17 4.93
CA LEU A 116 8.99 -13.35 4.15
C LEU A 116 8.78 -12.13 3.27
N VAL A 117 8.83 -12.33 1.96
CA VAL A 117 8.58 -11.28 0.97
C VAL A 117 7.30 -11.63 0.20
N ALA A 118 6.26 -10.82 0.41
CA ALA A 118 4.96 -10.98 -0.17
C ALA A 118 4.63 -9.84 -1.13
N VAL A 119 3.92 -10.13 -2.22
CA VAL A 119 3.48 -9.14 -3.21
C VAL A 119 2.04 -9.39 -3.62
N ASP A 120 1.26 -8.34 -3.89
CA ASP A 120 -0.07 -8.51 -4.48
C ASP A 120 0.03 -8.88 -5.97
N ASN A 121 0.85 -8.16 -6.72
CA ASN A 121 1.00 -8.29 -8.17
C ASN A 121 2.46 -8.59 -8.56
N LEU A 122 2.79 -9.87 -8.74
CA LEU A 122 4.15 -10.29 -9.06
C LEU A 122 4.68 -9.67 -10.37
N SER A 123 3.88 -9.67 -11.44
CA SER A 123 4.30 -9.09 -12.71
C SER A 123 4.45 -7.56 -12.62
N GLY A 124 3.57 -6.89 -11.88
CA GLY A 124 3.68 -5.46 -11.60
C GLY A 124 4.98 -5.11 -10.88
N VAL A 125 5.35 -5.87 -9.84
CA VAL A 125 6.61 -5.69 -9.11
C VAL A 125 7.82 -5.92 -10.02
N GLN A 126 7.80 -6.96 -10.87
CA GLN A 126 8.87 -7.27 -11.83
C GLN A 126 9.11 -6.17 -12.88
N GLN A 127 8.08 -5.38 -13.19
CA GLN A 127 8.18 -4.33 -14.22
C GLN A 127 8.44 -2.95 -13.63
N LEU A 128 7.84 -2.64 -12.48
CA LEU A 128 7.71 -1.26 -12.01
C LEU A 128 8.38 -0.98 -10.66
N SER A 129 8.69 -1.99 -9.85
CA SER A 129 9.24 -1.76 -8.51
C SER A 129 10.77 -1.77 -8.54
N ARG A 130 11.41 -0.58 -8.57
CA ARG A 130 12.89 -0.47 -8.61
C ARG A 130 13.59 -1.20 -7.45
N GLU A 131 12.97 -1.19 -6.28
CA GLU A 131 13.41 -1.93 -5.09
C GLU A 131 13.63 -3.43 -5.41
N PHE A 132 12.65 -4.06 -6.07
CA PHE A 132 12.65 -5.49 -6.36
C PHE A 132 13.42 -5.82 -7.63
N THR A 133 13.33 -4.99 -8.67
CA THR A 133 14.06 -5.23 -9.92
C THR A 133 15.57 -5.11 -9.71
N THR A 134 16.00 -4.27 -8.78
CA THR A 134 17.41 -4.18 -8.36
C THR A 134 17.82 -5.42 -7.56
N GLN A 135 17.03 -5.82 -6.55
CA GLN A 135 17.32 -6.97 -5.68
C GLN A 135 17.39 -8.30 -6.46
N TYR A 136 16.47 -8.51 -7.40
CA TYR A 136 16.28 -9.78 -8.10
C TYR A 136 16.66 -9.68 -9.59
N ALA A 137 17.60 -8.79 -9.92
CA ALA A 137 18.04 -8.54 -11.30
C ALA A 137 18.59 -9.81 -11.99
N SER A 138 19.28 -10.66 -11.23
CA SER A 138 19.95 -11.86 -11.74
C SER A 138 19.21 -13.17 -11.44
N SER A 139 18.60 -13.29 -10.25
CA SER A 139 17.88 -14.50 -9.79
C SER A 139 17.09 -14.22 -8.51
N GLY A 140 16.33 -15.22 -8.01
CA GLY A 140 15.72 -15.18 -6.67
C GLY A 140 14.24 -14.80 -6.62
N TRP A 141 13.58 -14.59 -7.77
CA TRP A 141 12.14 -14.32 -7.83
C TRP A 141 11.28 -15.47 -7.29
N ASP A 142 11.81 -16.69 -7.23
CA ASP A 142 11.18 -17.85 -6.59
C ASP A 142 10.92 -17.65 -5.08
N LYS A 143 11.68 -16.75 -4.44
CA LYS A 143 11.51 -16.38 -3.03
C LYS A 143 10.40 -15.35 -2.80
N VAL A 144 9.93 -14.68 -3.85
CA VAL A 144 8.88 -13.67 -3.78
C VAL A 144 7.51 -14.37 -3.89
N VAL A 145 6.72 -14.29 -2.83
CA VAL A 145 5.47 -15.06 -2.72
C VAL A 145 4.27 -14.19 -3.06
N PRO A 146 3.43 -14.56 -4.05
CA PRO A 146 2.16 -13.90 -4.29
C PRO A 146 1.25 -14.00 -3.05
N LEU A 147 0.59 -12.90 -2.69
CA LEU A 147 -0.30 -12.82 -1.53
C LEU A 147 -1.41 -13.88 -1.59
N SER A 148 -1.93 -14.17 -2.78
CA SER A 148 -2.92 -15.23 -3.00
C SER A 148 -2.44 -16.62 -2.55
N ARG A 149 -1.16 -16.95 -2.77
CA ARG A 149 -0.58 -18.22 -2.30
C ARG A 149 -0.42 -18.25 -0.78
N LEU A 150 -0.07 -17.12 -0.15
CA LEU A 150 -0.01 -17.04 1.31
C LEU A 150 -1.38 -17.24 1.95
N ILE A 151 -2.41 -16.63 1.36
CA ILE A 151 -3.80 -16.81 1.79
C ILE A 151 -4.24 -18.27 1.62
N ALA A 152 -4.03 -18.86 0.44
CA ALA A 152 -4.44 -20.22 0.14
C ALA A 152 -3.75 -21.29 1.01
N SER A 153 -2.48 -21.08 1.35
CA SER A 153 -1.72 -21.97 2.24
C SER A 153 -1.99 -21.73 3.73
N ALA A 154 -2.75 -20.69 4.08
CA ALA A 154 -2.92 -20.20 5.44
C ALA A 154 -1.58 -19.97 6.18
N ARG A 155 -0.49 -19.70 5.43
CA ARG A 155 0.83 -19.47 6.01
C ARG A 155 0.77 -18.23 6.88
N ARG A 156 1.05 -18.40 8.17
CA ARG A 156 1.21 -17.31 9.12
C ARG A 156 2.68 -16.95 9.24
N ARG A 157 2.91 -15.73 9.70
CA ARG A 157 4.22 -15.35 10.22
C ARG A 157 4.58 -16.21 11.43
N SER A 158 5.85 -16.53 11.56
CA SER A 158 6.44 -17.31 12.64
C SER A 158 7.38 -16.45 13.50
N GLY A 159 7.74 -16.92 14.69
CA GLY A 159 8.74 -16.27 15.54
C GLY A 159 10.16 -16.29 14.96
N ALA A 160 10.41 -17.12 13.94
CA ALA A 160 11.68 -17.15 13.19
C ALA A 160 11.78 -16.01 12.16
N ASP A 161 10.66 -15.35 11.84
CA ASP A 161 10.66 -14.27 10.87
C ASP A 161 11.21 -12.96 11.48
N ASP A 162 12.34 -12.49 10.93
CA ASP A 162 12.98 -11.23 11.33
C ASP A 162 12.18 -10.04 10.81
N VAL A 163 12.17 -9.80 9.50
CA VAL A 163 11.26 -8.81 8.89
C VAL A 163 10.34 -9.52 7.91
N SER A 164 9.04 -9.19 7.96
CA SER A 164 8.10 -9.59 6.92
C SER A 164 7.77 -8.37 6.06
N LEU A 165 7.97 -8.46 4.76
CA LEU A 165 7.76 -7.40 3.80
C LEU A 165 6.55 -7.73 2.93
N PHE A 166 5.62 -6.80 2.84
CA PHE A 166 4.57 -6.78 1.84
C PHE A 166 4.75 -5.59 0.90
N LYS A 167 4.84 -5.85 -0.40
CA LYS A 167 4.83 -4.83 -1.45
C LYS A 167 3.48 -4.79 -2.12
N ALA A 168 2.80 -3.66 -2.02
CA ALA A 168 1.57 -3.39 -2.73
C ALA A 168 1.87 -2.63 -4.03
N MET A 169 1.34 -3.12 -5.15
CA MET A 169 1.35 -2.45 -6.45
C MET A 169 -0.06 -2.05 -6.90
N GLY A 170 -1.09 -2.66 -6.29
CA GLY A 170 -2.47 -2.55 -6.73
C GLY A 170 -2.84 -3.61 -7.77
N MET A 171 -4.07 -4.10 -7.65
CA MET A 171 -4.65 -5.08 -8.56
C MET A 171 -6.11 -4.77 -8.79
N GLY A 172 -6.56 -4.83 -10.05
CA GLY A 172 -7.97 -4.63 -10.40
C GLY A 172 -8.92 -5.63 -9.73
N ILE A 173 -8.43 -6.80 -9.29
CA ILE A 173 -9.25 -7.74 -8.52
C ILE A 173 -9.67 -7.17 -7.17
N SER A 174 -8.82 -6.37 -6.52
CA SER A 174 -9.14 -5.70 -5.26
C SER A 174 -10.22 -4.65 -5.45
N ASP A 175 -10.16 -3.89 -6.54
CA ASP A 175 -11.18 -2.90 -6.91
C ASP A 175 -12.51 -3.58 -7.23
N LEU A 176 -12.48 -4.68 -7.98
CA LEU A 176 -13.67 -5.46 -8.30
C LEU A 176 -14.31 -6.07 -7.05
N ALA A 177 -13.50 -6.63 -6.14
CA ALA A 177 -13.99 -7.19 -4.88
C ALA A 177 -14.65 -6.12 -4.01
N LEU A 178 -14.03 -4.94 -3.87
CA LEU A 178 -14.61 -3.80 -3.16
C LEU A 178 -15.91 -3.34 -3.82
N GLY A 179 -15.92 -3.19 -5.15
CA GLY A 179 -17.10 -2.77 -5.91
C GLY A 179 -18.26 -3.75 -5.77
N ALA A 180 -17.99 -5.06 -5.82
CA ALA A 180 -18.99 -6.11 -5.63
C ALA A 180 -19.60 -6.04 -4.22
N GLU A 181 -18.78 -5.88 -3.19
CA GLU A 181 -19.25 -5.77 -1.80
C GLU A 181 -20.06 -4.49 -1.55
N LEU A 182 -19.61 -3.35 -2.10
CA LEU A 182 -20.36 -2.08 -2.01
C LEU A 182 -21.71 -2.18 -2.73
N ALA A 183 -21.74 -2.77 -3.93
CA ALA A 183 -22.97 -2.96 -4.69
C ALA A 183 -23.95 -3.88 -3.95
N LYS A 184 -23.46 -4.96 -3.34
CA LYS A 184 -24.25 -5.86 -2.50
C LYS A 184 -24.90 -5.10 -1.33
N ARG A 185 -24.10 -4.39 -0.53
CA ARG A 185 -24.60 -3.62 0.64
C ARG A 185 -25.56 -2.50 0.25
N ALA A 186 -25.29 -1.82 -0.87
CA ALA A 186 -26.18 -0.76 -1.37
C ALA A 186 -27.56 -1.34 -1.70
N ARG A 187 -27.63 -2.49 -2.39
CA ARG A 187 -28.90 -3.17 -2.70
C ARG A 187 -29.63 -3.61 -1.44
N GLU A 188 -28.94 -4.23 -0.49
CA GLU A 188 -29.52 -4.66 0.79
C GLU A 188 -30.10 -3.49 1.60
N ARG A 189 -29.56 -2.28 1.44
CA ARG A 189 -30.02 -1.06 2.11
C ARG A 189 -30.96 -0.19 1.28
N GLY A 190 -31.36 -0.64 0.09
CA GLY A 190 -32.18 0.17 -0.83
C GLY A 190 -31.51 1.47 -1.29
N MET A 191 -30.18 1.53 -1.28
CA MET A 191 -29.39 2.69 -1.71
C MET A 191 -29.01 2.59 -3.19
N GLY A 192 -28.95 3.75 -3.86
CA GLY A 192 -28.54 3.88 -5.25
C GLY A 192 -29.70 4.17 -6.20
N ARG A 193 -29.40 4.25 -7.50
CA ARG A 193 -30.37 4.53 -8.57
C ARG A 193 -30.11 3.62 -9.76
N VAL A 194 -31.17 3.06 -10.33
CA VAL A 194 -31.09 2.32 -11.60
C VAL A 194 -30.78 3.29 -12.73
N ILE A 195 -29.70 3.03 -13.45
CA ILE A 195 -29.39 3.73 -14.70
C ILE A 195 -30.09 2.96 -15.83
N PRO A 196 -30.85 3.63 -16.72
CA PRO A 196 -31.48 2.97 -17.86
C PRO A 196 -30.44 2.24 -18.70
N GLN A 197 -30.82 1.08 -19.27
CA GLN A 197 -29.95 0.35 -20.16
C GLN A 197 -29.56 1.24 -21.36
N PRO A 198 -28.26 1.34 -21.72
CA PRO A 198 -27.84 2.09 -22.88
C PRO A 198 -28.55 1.57 -24.12
N THR A 199 -29.21 2.45 -24.87
CA THR A 199 -29.77 2.09 -26.18
C THR A 199 -28.67 2.19 -27.23
N LYS A 200 -28.61 1.20 -28.13
CA LYS A 200 -27.71 1.27 -29.28
C LYS A 200 -28.07 2.49 -30.13
N GLN A 201 -27.15 3.42 -30.29
CA GLN A 201 -27.27 4.53 -31.23
C GLN A 201 -26.27 4.35 -32.36
N LYS A 202 -26.61 4.84 -33.57
CA LYS A 202 -25.64 4.92 -34.66
C LYS A 202 -24.47 5.80 -34.20
N PRO A 203 -23.20 5.35 -34.30
CA PRO A 203 -22.06 6.18 -33.99
C PRO A 203 -22.12 7.49 -34.77
N ARG A 204 -22.01 8.63 -34.09
CA ARG A 204 -21.91 9.94 -34.76
C ARG A 204 -20.48 10.12 -35.30
N LEU A 205 -20.15 9.39 -36.36
CA LEU A 205 -18.92 9.60 -37.12
C LEU A 205 -19.15 10.83 -38.02
N ALA A 206 -18.69 12.00 -37.58
CA ALA A 206 -18.77 13.19 -38.41
C ALA A 206 -17.78 13.08 -39.60
N GLY A 207 -18.33 12.89 -40.80
CA GLY A 207 -17.83 13.40 -42.09
C GLY A 207 -16.34 13.22 -42.43
N ALA A 208 -15.94 12.03 -42.90
CA ALA A 208 -14.91 11.96 -43.93
C ALA A 208 -15.52 12.48 -45.25
N ARG A 209 -15.49 13.80 -45.45
CA ARG A 209 -15.80 14.38 -46.76
C ARG A 209 -14.74 13.85 -47.74
N ALA A 210 -15.16 12.96 -48.64
CA ALA A 210 -14.41 12.68 -49.85
C ALA A 210 -14.21 14.02 -50.58
N LYS A 211 -12.95 14.48 -50.68
CA LYS A 211 -12.59 15.54 -51.62
C LYS A 211 -12.80 14.97 -53.02
N SER A 212 -13.89 15.36 -53.68
CA SER A 212 -14.04 15.15 -55.11
C SER A 212 -12.96 15.97 -55.83
N ALA A 213 -12.21 15.29 -56.70
CA ALA A 213 -11.25 15.89 -57.61
C ALA A 213 -11.92 16.94 -58.49
N ALA A 214 -11.20 18.04 -58.71
CA ALA A 214 -11.33 18.93 -59.85
C ALA A 214 -9.97 18.93 -60.56
#